data_AF-A0A948RVF3-F1
#
_entry.id   AF-A0A948RVF3-F1
#
_cell.length_a   1.000
_cell.length_b   1.000
_cell.length_c   1.000
_cell.angle_alpha   90.00
_cell.angle_beta   90.00
_cell.angle_gamma   90.00
#
_symmetry.space_group_name_H-M   'P 1'
#
loop_
_entity.id
_entity.type
_entity.pdbx_description
1 polymer ?
#
loop_
_entity_poly.entity_id
_entity_poly.type
_entity_poly.pdbx_seq_one_letter_code
_entity_poly.pdbx_strand_id
1 'polypeptide(L)'
;MSASREITLECPSCKVSQTMTVYGSINATQNPELRAELLEGKINIFQCKQCDGKSFVDTNFIYHDMRQELLVMYQPWRAVEEEQFLLQFDRKGNMKIPKGFDKPPDKGAYTLNPHIVFGMDELVRFIMFRELLHAQETELH
;
A
#
# COMPACT_ATOMS: atom_id res chain seq x y z
N MET A 1 -6.83 10.57 0.32
CA MET A 1 -6.51 10.83 1.73
C MET A 1 -5.83 9.60 2.33
N SER A 2 -4.85 9.83 3.19
CA SER A 2 -4.18 8.78 3.97
C SER A 2 -5.08 8.36 5.14
N ALA A 3 -5.02 7.08 5.52
CA ALA A 3 -5.78 6.54 6.63
C ALA A 3 -4.90 5.66 7.52
N SER A 4 -4.97 5.91 8.83
CA SER A 4 -4.22 5.20 9.84
C SER A 4 -5.05 4.93 11.08
N ARG A 5 -4.58 4.00 11.90
CA ARG A 5 -5.15 3.68 13.21
C ARG A 5 -4.05 3.37 14.20
N GLU A 6 -4.29 3.65 15.47
CA GLU A 6 -3.41 3.19 16.53
C GLU A 6 -3.76 1.74 16.89
N ILE A 7 -2.72 0.94 17.12
CA ILE A 7 -2.85 -0.41 17.66
C ILE A 7 -1.84 -0.63 18.77
N THR A 8 -2.20 -1.46 19.73
CA THR A 8 -1.28 -1.96 20.74
C THR A 8 -0.83 -3.35 20.34
N LEU A 9 0.48 -3.54 20.22
CA LEU A 9 1.12 -4.82 19.91
C LEU A 9 2.00 -5.26 21.06
N GLU A 10 2.04 -6.57 21.30
CA GLU A 10 3.00 -7.19 22.20
C GLU A 10 4.26 -7.54 21.40
N CYS A 11 5.43 -7.08 21.87
CA CYS A 11 6.70 -7.44 21.24
C CYS A 11 6.92 -8.96 21.31
N PRO A 12 7.14 -9.66 20.18
CA PRO A 12 7.34 -11.12 20.20
C PRO A 12 8.61 -11.52 20.96
N SER A 13 9.60 -10.64 21.05
CA SER A 13 10.92 -10.92 21.64
C SER A 13 10.97 -10.70 23.16
N CYS A 14 10.42 -9.59 23.66
CA CYS A 14 10.51 -9.22 25.08
C CYS A 14 9.16 -9.04 25.78
N LYS A 15 8.05 -9.27 25.08
CA LYS A 15 6.68 -9.25 25.61
C LYS A 15 6.17 -7.91 26.13
N VAL A 16 6.93 -6.83 25.94
CA VAL A 16 6.45 -5.48 26.26
C VAL A 16 5.33 -5.08 25.29
N SER A 17 4.23 -4.56 25.82
CA SER A 17 3.19 -3.95 25.00
C SER A 17 3.59 -2.53 24.60
N GLN A 18 3.41 -2.19 23.33
CA GLN A 18 3.70 -0.87 22.80
C GLN A 18 2.64 -0.48 21.78
N THR A 19 2.18 0.77 21.85
CA THR A 19 1.29 1.35 20.85
C THR A 19 2.09 1.88 19.65
N MET A 20 1.57 1.65 18.45
CA MET A 20 2.09 2.24 17.21
C MET A 20 0.96 2.65 16.27
N THR A 21 1.27 3.57 15.37
CA THR A 21 0.40 3.92 14.24
C THR A 21 0.60 2.92 13.10
N VAL A 22 -0.50 2.40 12.56
CA VAL A 22 -0.51 1.54 11.38
C VAL A 22 -1.32 2.21 10.28
N TYR A 23 -0.73 2.32 9.10
CA TYR A 23 -1.35 2.89 7.92
C TYR A 23 -2.06 1.78 7.12
N GLY A 24 -3.33 2.03 6.79
CA GLY A 24 -4.08 1.23 5.82
C GLY A 24 -4.05 1.86 4.42
N SER A 25 -3.82 3.17 4.34
CA SER A 25 -3.58 3.85 3.07
C SER A 25 -2.70 5.08 3.24
N ILE A 26 -1.93 5.40 2.21
CA ILE A 26 -1.18 6.64 2.08
C ILE A 26 -1.53 7.28 0.74
N ASN A 27 -1.87 8.56 0.77
CA ASN A 27 -1.98 9.38 -0.42
C ASN A 27 -0.70 10.24 -0.56
N ALA A 28 0.22 9.79 -1.42
CA ALA A 28 1.53 10.40 -1.60
C ALA A 28 1.49 11.80 -2.22
N THR A 29 0.42 12.13 -2.94
CA THR A 29 0.23 13.49 -3.45
C THR A 29 -0.05 14.47 -2.32
N GLN A 30 -0.86 14.06 -1.34
CA GLN A 30 -1.26 14.88 -0.19
C GLN A 30 -0.24 14.82 0.95
N ASN A 31 0.44 13.69 1.11
CA ASN A 31 1.38 13.38 2.20
C ASN A 31 2.73 12.89 1.65
N PRO A 32 3.55 13.78 1.06
CA PRO A 32 4.86 13.42 0.51
C PRO A 32 5.84 12.87 1.55
N GLU A 33 5.70 13.25 2.82
CA GLU A 33 6.47 12.72 3.95
C GLU A 33 6.22 11.22 4.15
N LEU A 34 4.97 10.77 4.08
CA LEU A 34 4.61 9.37 4.23
C LEU A 34 5.08 8.53 3.04
N ARG A 35 5.14 9.13 1.84
CA ARG A 35 5.79 8.50 0.68
C ARG A 35 7.28 8.28 0.95
N ALA A 36 7.99 9.28 1.48
CA ALA A 36 9.42 9.11 1.79
C ALA A 36 9.65 7.99 2.81
N GLU A 37 8.86 7.96 3.89
CA GLU A 37 8.92 6.88 4.88
C GLU A 37 8.62 5.50 4.29
N LEU A 38 7.69 5.41 3.34
CA LEU A 38 7.37 4.16 2.65
C LEU A 38 8.57 3.67 1.83
N LEU A 39 9.19 4.55 1.04
CA LEU A 39 10.35 4.22 0.22
C LEU A 39 11.58 3.85 1.06
N GLU A 40 11.69 4.39 2.26
CA GLU A 40 12.70 4.01 3.26
C GLU A 40 12.37 2.71 4.01
N GLY A 41 11.21 2.09 3.74
CA GLY A 41 10.78 0.86 4.39
C GLY A 41 10.41 1.03 5.86
N LYS A 42 9.91 2.21 6.26
CA LYS A 42 9.52 2.51 7.65
C LYS A 42 8.02 2.31 7.93
N ILE A 43 7.20 2.35 6.90
CA ILE A 43 5.74 2.19 7.04
C ILE A 43 5.39 0.80 7.55
N ASN A 44 4.52 0.77 8.55
CA ASN A 44 4.03 -0.46 9.21
C ASN A 44 5.15 -1.36 9.75
N ILE A 45 6.32 -0.80 10.07
CA ILE A 45 7.37 -1.49 10.80
C ILE A 45 7.23 -1.20 12.29
N PHE A 46 6.93 -2.23 13.06
CA PHE A 46 7.04 -2.19 14.51
C PHE A 46 8.52 -2.26 14.90
N GLN A 47 8.99 -1.29 15.69
CA GLN A 47 10.29 -1.35 16.37
C GLN A 47 10.05 -1.25 17.88
N CYS A 48 10.46 -2.28 18.62
CA CYS A 48 10.31 -2.31 20.06
C CYS A 48 11.27 -1.32 20.73
N LYS A 49 10.76 -0.42 21.57
CA LYS A 49 11.57 0.55 22.32
C LYS A 49 12.43 -0.07 23.43
N GLN A 50 12.19 -1.34 23.79
CA GLN A 50 12.88 -2.02 24.90
C GLN A 50 14.03 -2.92 24.43
N CYS A 51 13.90 -3.58 23.29
CA CYS A 51 14.91 -4.54 22.82
C CYS A 51 15.32 -4.36 21.35
N ASP A 52 14.85 -3.29 20.70
CA ASP A 52 15.09 -2.97 19.29
C ASP A 52 14.65 -4.04 18.27
N GLY A 53 13.91 -5.06 18.73
CA GLY A 53 13.29 -6.05 17.85
C GLY A 53 12.36 -5.38 16.83
N LYS A 54 12.51 -5.76 15.56
CA LYS A 54 11.72 -5.23 14.44
C LYS A 54 10.81 -6.30 13.85
N SER A 55 9.59 -5.91 13.49
CA SER A 55 8.67 -6.78 12.76
C SER A 55 7.77 -5.96 11.86
N PHE A 56 7.45 -6.49 10.68
CA PHE A 56 6.46 -5.89 9.80
C PHE A 56 5.04 -6.23 10.28
N VAL A 57 4.17 -5.23 10.29
CA VAL A 57 2.73 -5.41 10.55
C VAL A 57 2.04 -5.72 9.24
N ASP A 58 1.81 -7.01 9.02
CA ASP A 58 1.24 -7.55 7.78
C ASP A 58 -0.27 -7.25 7.65
N THR A 59 -0.60 -6.09 7.10
CA THR A 59 -1.97 -5.60 6.88
C THR A 59 -2.14 -5.08 5.46
N ASN A 60 -3.36 -5.16 4.92
CA ASN A 60 -3.71 -4.55 3.63
C ASN A 60 -3.29 -3.08 3.62
N PHE A 61 -2.71 -2.64 2.51
CA PHE A 61 -2.15 -1.30 2.40
C PHE A 61 -2.37 -0.74 0.99
N ILE A 62 -2.79 0.52 0.89
CA ILE A 62 -3.06 1.21 -0.37
C ILE A 62 -2.11 2.40 -0.53
N TYR A 63 -1.34 2.42 -1.61
CA TYR A 63 -0.58 3.59 -2.05
C TYR A 63 -1.33 4.30 -3.17
N HIS A 64 -1.53 5.60 -3.03
CA HIS A 64 -2.21 6.45 -4.02
C HIS A 64 -1.39 7.69 -4.35
N ASP A 65 -0.97 7.84 -5.60
CA ASP A 65 -0.41 9.09 -6.13
C ASP A 65 -1.27 9.57 -7.31
N MET A 66 -2.01 10.65 -7.08
CA MET A 66 -2.86 11.30 -8.06
C MET A 66 -2.07 12.02 -9.15
N ARG A 67 -0.84 12.49 -8.86
CA ARG A 67 -0.01 13.17 -9.87
C ARG A 67 0.44 12.22 -10.96
N GLN A 68 0.73 10.98 -10.58
CA GLN A 68 1.21 9.94 -11.47
C GLN A 68 0.10 8.99 -11.94
N GLU A 69 -1.16 9.25 -11.59
CA GLU A 69 -2.28 8.34 -11.84
C GLU A 69 -1.96 6.89 -11.42
N LEU A 70 -1.49 6.75 -10.18
CA LEU A 70 -0.96 5.49 -9.64
C LEU A 70 -1.74 5.07 -8.40
N LEU A 71 -2.32 3.87 -8.45
CA LEU A 71 -2.94 3.20 -7.32
C LEU A 71 -2.35 1.79 -7.20
N VAL A 72 -1.67 1.51 -6.10
CA VAL A 72 -1.05 0.20 -5.81
C VAL A 72 -1.65 -0.34 -4.52
N MET A 73 -2.03 -1.61 -4.49
CA MET A 73 -2.58 -2.26 -3.31
C MET A 73 -1.71 -3.46 -2.93
N TYR A 74 -1.16 -3.39 -1.73
CA TYR A 74 -0.55 -4.54 -1.08
C TYR A 74 -1.64 -5.39 -0.41
N GLN A 75 -1.60 -6.68 -0.70
CA GLN A 75 -2.44 -7.69 -0.05
C GLN A 75 -1.53 -8.72 0.65
N PRO A 76 -1.69 -8.94 1.97
CA PRO A 76 -1.05 -10.02 2.69
C PRO A 76 -1.28 -11.35 1.98
N TRP A 77 -0.22 -12.16 1.78
CA TRP A 77 -0.35 -13.44 1.08
C TRP A 77 -1.36 -14.38 1.75
N ARG A 78 -1.46 -14.34 3.09
CA ARG A 78 -2.44 -15.09 3.87
C ARG A 78 -3.89 -14.86 3.42
N ALA A 79 -4.21 -13.69 2.87
CA ALA A 79 -5.56 -13.39 2.39
C ALA A 79 -5.95 -14.28 1.20
N VAL A 80 -4.98 -14.78 0.42
CA VAL A 80 -5.22 -15.68 -0.72
C VAL A 80 -5.83 -17.02 -0.29
N GLU A 81 -5.65 -17.41 0.97
CA GLU A 81 -6.27 -18.60 1.54
C GLU A 81 -7.77 -18.43 1.79
N GLU A 82 -8.27 -17.18 1.79
CA GLU A 82 -9.68 -16.85 2.02
C GLU A 82 -10.44 -16.83 0.69
N GLU A 83 -11.48 -17.68 0.55
CA GLU A 83 -12.29 -17.74 -0.68
C GLU A 83 -12.90 -16.37 -1.05
N GLN A 84 -13.33 -15.60 -0.05
CA GLN A 84 -13.92 -14.27 -0.23
C GLN A 84 -12.94 -13.26 -0.83
N PHE A 85 -11.64 -13.42 -0.54
CA PHE A 85 -10.60 -12.62 -1.19
C PHE A 85 -10.50 -12.99 -2.67
N LEU A 86 -10.39 -14.28 -2.99
CA LEU A 86 -10.29 -14.76 -4.37
C LEU A 86 -11.49 -14.36 -5.25
N LEU A 87 -12.69 -14.31 -4.67
CA LEU A 87 -13.91 -13.89 -5.38
C LEU A 87 -13.84 -12.46 -5.91
N GLN A 88 -12.98 -11.59 -5.35
CA GLN A 88 -12.76 -10.22 -5.82
C GLN A 88 -11.98 -10.16 -7.14
N PHE A 89 -11.38 -11.26 -7.60
CA PHE A 89 -10.51 -11.27 -8.79
C PHE A 89 -11.04 -12.15 -9.91
N ASP A 90 -10.71 -11.81 -11.16
CA ASP A 90 -10.89 -12.68 -12.31
C ASP A 90 -9.73 -13.69 -12.45
N ARG A 91 -9.83 -14.61 -13.42
CA ARG A 91 -8.80 -15.65 -13.65
C ARG A 91 -7.44 -15.08 -14.09
N LYS A 92 -7.38 -13.83 -14.54
CA LYS A 92 -6.15 -13.13 -14.92
C LYS A 92 -5.55 -12.34 -13.75
N GLY A 93 -6.20 -12.32 -12.59
CA GLY A 93 -5.77 -11.58 -11.41
C GLY A 93 -6.23 -10.12 -11.38
N ASN A 94 -7.11 -9.69 -12.31
CA ASN A 94 -7.65 -8.33 -12.25
C ASN A 94 -8.76 -8.24 -11.21
N MET A 95 -8.80 -7.14 -10.47
CA MET A 95 -9.88 -6.87 -9.53
C MET A 95 -11.20 -6.66 -10.30
N LYS A 96 -12.26 -7.34 -9.87
CA LYS A 96 -13.60 -7.16 -10.42
C LYS A 96 -14.14 -5.83 -9.92
N ILE A 97 -14.55 -4.97 -10.85
CA ILE A 97 -15.21 -3.72 -10.51
C ILE A 97 -16.58 -4.04 -9.87
N PRO A 98 -16.88 -3.53 -8.65
CA PRO A 98 -18.19 -3.71 -8.04
C PRO A 98 -19.29 -3.11 -8.93
N LYS A 99 -20.39 -3.83 -9.12
CA LYS A 99 -21.54 -3.34 -9.89
C LYS A 99 -22.08 -2.06 -9.23
N GLY A 100 -22.22 -0.98 -10.01
CA GLY A 100 -22.76 0.30 -9.52
C GLY A 100 -21.74 1.39 -9.24
N PHE A 101 -20.44 1.15 -9.49
CA PHE A 101 -19.46 2.23 -9.61
C PHE A 101 -19.46 2.75 -11.05
N ASP A 102 -19.94 3.97 -11.24
CA ASP A 102 -19.80 4.67 -12.52
C ASP A 102 -18.31 4.84 -12.84
N LYS A 103 -17.93 4.61 -14.10
CA LYS A 103 -16.56 4.82 -14.54
C LYS A 103 -16.19 6.29 -14.23
N PRO A 104 -15.14 6.56 -13.44
CA PRO A 104 -14.72 7.93 -13.20
C PRO A 104 -14.45 8.61 -14.55
N PRO A 105 -14.64 9.95 -14.64
CA PRO A 105 -14.14 10.69 -15.80
C PRO A 105 -12.66 10.35 -16.06
N ASP A 106 -12.17 10.52 -17.29
CA ASP A 106 -10.86 9.99 -17.74
C ASP A 106 -9.72 10.15 -16.71
N LYS A 107 -9.64 11.30 -16.02
CA LYS A 107 -8.67 11.61 -14.94
C LYS A 107 -8.77 10.79 -13.64
N GLY A 108 -9.63 9.79 -13.58
CA GLY A 108 -9.76 8.89 -12.43
C GLY A 108 -9.86 7.41 -12.82
N ALA A 109 -9.83 7.09 -14.12
CA ALA A 109 -10.05 5.73 -14.60
C ALA A 109 -9.00 4.74 -14.07
N TYR A 110 -7.77 5.21 -13.79
CA TYR A 110 -6.70 4.39 -13.19
C TYR A 110 -7.09 3.77 -11.84
N THR A 111 -8.01 4.39 -11.08
CA THR A 111 -8.44 3.87 -9.78
C THR A 111 -9.26 2.57 -9.88
N LEU A 112 -9.81 2.26 -11.05
CA LEU A 112 -10.58 1.03 -11.29
C LEU A 112 -9.69 -0.19 -11.53
N ASN A 113 -8.42 0.02 -11.85
CA ASN A 113 -7.45 -1.03 -12.14
C ASN A 113 -6.20 -0.83 -11.26
N PRO A 114 -6.33 -1.00 -9.93
CA PRO A 114 -5.18 -0.93 -9.04
C PRO A 114 -4.14 -1.99 -9.41
N HIS A 115 -2.86 -1.64 -9.30
CA HIS A 115 -1.79 -2.62 -9.39
C HIS A 115 -1.70 -3.40 -8.07
N ILE A 116 -1.96 -4.69 -8.11
CA ILE A 116 -1.97 -5.54 -6.92
C ILE A 116 -0.61 -6.20 -6.76
N VAL A 117 -0.07 -6.15 -5.55
CA VAL A 117 1.21 -6.73 -5.18
C VAL A 117 1.05 -7.52 -3.88
N PHE A 118 1.88 -8.54 -3.71
CA PHE A 118 1.85 -9.42 -2.52
C PHE A 118 3.11 -9.28 -1.65
N GLY A 119 4.04 -8.41 -2.05
CA GLY A 119 5.21 -8.01 -1.29
C GLY A 119 5.30 -6.49 -1.14
N MET A 120 5.71 -6.00 0.04
CA MET A 120 5.96 -4.58 0.25
C MET A 120 7.20 -4.09 -0.51
N ASP A 121 8.18 -4.96 -0.73
CA ASP A 121 9.36 -4.65 -1.55
C ASP A 121 8.99 -4.53 -3.03
N GLU A 122 8.09 -5.37 -3.53
CA GLU A 122 7.50 -5.25 -4.86
C GLU A 122 6.74 -3.93 -5.00
N LEU A 123 5.91 -3.58 -4.02
CA LEU A 123 5.19 -2.30 -3.97
C LEU A 123 6.16 -1.11 -4.13
N VAL A 124 7.22 -1.08 -3.32
CA VAL A 124 8.22 0.00 -3.35
C VAL A 124 8.94 0.06 -4.69
N ARG A 125 9.41 -1.09 -5.21
CA ARG A 125 10.10 -1.13 -6.51
C ARG A 125 9.18 -0.69 -7.65
N PHE A 126 7.91 -1.07 -7.63
CA PHE A 126 6.95 -0.68 -8.65
C PHE A 126 6.65 0.83 -8.63
N ILE A 127 6.54 1.42 -7.43
CA ILE A 127 6.40 2.89 -7.29
C ILE A 127 7.62 3.59 -7.88
N MET A 128 8.83 3.18 -7.50
CA MET A 128 10.07 3.78 -8.03
C MET A 128 10.17 3.64 -9.55
N PHE A 129 9.78 2.48 -10.09
CA PHE A 129 9.74 2.26 -11.53
C PHE A 129 8.77 3.23 -12.23
N ARG A 130 7.55 3.40 -11.69
CA ARG A 130 6.56 4.34 -12.23
C ARG A 130 7.02 5.79 -12.19
N GLU A 131 7.77 6.16 -11.16
CA GLU A 131 8.34 7.51 -11.05
C GLU A 131 9.40 7.79 -12.10
N LEU A 132 10.28 6.81 -12.37
CA LEU A 132 11.27 6.93 -13.44
C LEU A 132 10.61 7.07 -14.82
N LEU A 133 9.56 6.31 -15.10
CA LEU A 133 8.80 6.43 -16.34
C LEU A 133 8.17 7.81 -16.49
N HIS A 134 7.52 8.31 -15.44
CA HIS A 134 6.89 9.63 -15.47
C HIS A 134 7.91 10.76 -15.63
N ALA A 135 9.08 10.66 -14.99
CA ALA A 135 10.16 11.63 -15.16
C ALA A 135 10.64 11.66 -16.62
N GLN A 136 10.84 10.50 -17.25
CA GLN A 136 11.25 10.39 -18.64
C GLN A 136 10.23 11.01 -19.61
N GLU A 137 8.93 10.80 -19.38
CA GLU A 137 7.86 11.39 -20.20
C GLU A 137 7.82 12.93 -20.06
N THR A 138 8.09 13.45 -18.85
CA THR A 138 8.12 14.90 -18.58
C THR A 138 9.33 15.59 -19.23
N GLU A 139 10.47 14.90 -19.38
CA GLU A 139 11.65 15.45 -20.06
C GLU A 139 11.52 15.50 -21.59
N LEU A 140 10.58 14.75 -22.16
CA LEU A 140 10.32 14.67 -23.60
C LEU A 140 9.31 15.73 -24.10
N HIS A 141 8.70 16.49 -23.20
CA HIS A 141 7.63 17.47 -23.48
C HIS A 141 7.94 18.85 -22.90
#